data_AF-A0ABD2QNL5-F1
#
_entry.id   AF-A0ABD2QNL5-F1
#
_cell.length_a   1.000
_cell.length_b   1.000
_cell.length_c   1.000
_cell.angle_alpha   90.00
_cell.angle_beta   90.00
_cell.angle_gamma   90.00
#
_symmetry.space_group_name_H-M   'P 1'
#
loop_
_entity.id
_entity.type
_entity.pdbx_description
1 polymer ?
#
loop_
_entity_poly.entity_id
_entity_poly.type
_entity_poly.pdbx_seq_one_letter_code
_entity_poly.pdbx_strand_id
1 'polypeptide(L)'
;MEKGIEANFGFRYTLPPIVDKSLAPKMLSLFASGGNEVRLPGKRLEVIHRPELLIYNYNQPGNPLVQVSCSNSSNDYMCQTPKLNESQTELFYGLKLDNVSDYRHLGNVQVFPDPVLVPFTKGLQDEFVSDEIAKLMETDSTERSKHWVQFHGMFPGSAEEFLYSDTWVNIGDSHCSPIKVTPSKLLCEIDVKGFDFEIAYPVRMHINKRLTFEPGHLQFRKKVLTFKLKFILGFSGVLILIVIVAIVSCWGYCNQRTKKITKLKVNNLLNAHEIDKKNVCDAISDEYLKTKITPAPKLESRIVNSSKFPVRDFRLFYLFTLFPKYHEILAKPIQPSSDQVEFEPEDTRATIVESIRLALDQDKRFTLHWSSVDETVHELLLELIFDSDFLIESLNTLENVLFDINSKVRMIALLSLILQQNMFYFTKVMLEMLSHLITKRQSIEDRRNALREVGHLAVKLLSNWFMCLQYEYLRSVKVSGAFYQLYRAMQEFINQGQQDAVTGKTAYFLDDSNLLKIALPRPDQKLRVLVRLQDWELERIFGIGAAQTLTMTLLSSDTVSQAKQKILAQIYGAEPYSKQIKPDQVYLCE
;
A
#
# COMPACT_ATOMS: atom_id res chain seq x y z
N MET A 1 10.30 -77.81 -19.67
CA MET A 1 10.12 -77.84 -18.20
C MET A 1 10.93 -76.70 -17.63
N GLU A 2 10.42 -75.47 -17.70
CA GLU A 2 10.97 -74.31 -17.00
C GLU A 2 10.05 -74.04 -15.81
N LYS A 3 10.51 -74.37 -14.60
CA LYS A 3 9.86 -73.92 -13.38
C LYS A 3 10.32 -72.49 -13.10
N GLY A 4 9.58 -71.53 -13.64
CA GLY A 4 9.64 -70.14 -13.22
C GLY A 4 9.14 -70.04 -11.78
N ILE A 5 9.96 -69.46 -10.92
CA ILE A 5 9.59 -69.12 -9.54
C ILE A 5 8.71 -67.86 -9.63
N GLU A 6 7.39 -68.03 -9.64
CA GLU A 6 6.45 -66.93 -9.45
C GLU A 6 6.48 -66.49 -7.98
N ALA A 7 7.27 -65.46 -7.68
CA ALA A 7 7.17 -64.74 -6.43
C ALA A 7 5.89 -63.90 -6.46
N ASN A 8 4.87 -64.36 -5.75
CA ASN A 8 3.58 -63.69 -5.60
C ASN A 8 3.74 -62.48 -4.66
N PHE A 9 4.10 -61.31 -5.20
CA PHE A 9 4.19 -60.07 -4.42
C PHE A 9 2.78 -59.53 -4.13
N GLY A 10 2.24 -59.84 -2.95
CA GLY A 10 1.01 -59.24 -2.46
C GLY A 10 1.25 -57.80 -2.00
N PHE A 11 0.63 -56.82 -2.65
CA PHE A 11 0.67 -55.41 -2.21
C PHE A 11 -0.50 -55.12 -1.27
N ARG A 12 -0.22 -54.57 -0.07
CA ARG A 12 -1.24 -54.10 0.88
C ARG A 12 -1.31 -52.58 0.81
N TYR A 13 -2.40 -52.05 0.26
CA TYR A 13 -2.63 -50.61 0.21
C TYR A 13 -3.03 -50.08 1.59
N THR A 14 -2.22 -49.16 2.12
CA THR A 14 -2.52 -48.41 3.35
C THR A 14 -3.00 -47.00 3.00
N LEU A 15 -3.79 -46.39 3.86
CA LEU A 15 -4.23 -45.00 3.69
C LEU A 15 -3.03 -44.03 3.76
N PRO A 16 -3.06 -42.91 3.02
CA PRO A 16 -1.91 -42.01 2.93
C PRO A 16 -1.60 -41.30 4.26
N PRO A 17 -0.31 -41.01 4.54
CA PRO A 17 0.09 -40.19 5.69
C PRO A 17 -0.46 -38.77 5.56
N ILE A 18 -0.87 -38.17 6.68
CA ILE A 18 -1.36 -36.79 6.72
C ILE A 18 -0.56 -36.02 7.76
N VAL A 19 0.17 -34.99 7.32
CA VAL A 19 0.74 -33.97 8.22
C VAL A 19 -0.30 -32.88 8.45
N ASP A 20 -0.65 -32.65 9.71
CA ASP A 20 -1.66 -31.66 10.08
C ASP A 20 -1.05 -30.25 10.11
N LYS A 21 -1.18 -29.55 8.97
CA LYS A 21 -0.73 -28.16 8.82
C LYS A 21 -1.41 -27.19 9.78
N SER A 22 -2.62 -27.50 10.25
CA SER A 22 -3.37 -26.61 11.15
C SER A 22 -2.80 -26.62 12.56
N LEU A 23 -2.17 -27.72 12.94
CA LEU A 23 -1.56 -27.92 14.25
C LEU A 23 -0.04 -27.67 14.25
N ALA A 24 0.59 -27.58 13.08
CA ALA A 24 1.99 -27.16 12.96
C ALA A 24 2.14 -25.65 13.25
N PRO A 25 3.22 -25.23 13.93
CA PRO A 25 3.41 -23.82 14.29
C PRO A 25 3.63 -22.98 13.04
N LYS A 26 2.74 -22.00 12.78
CA LYS A 26 2.88 -21.10 11.63
C LYS A 26 4.18 -20.28 11.63
N MET A 27 4.74 -20.07 12.83
CA MET A 27 6.02 -19.42 13.05
C MET A 27 6.86 -20.29 13.97
N LEU A 28 8.05 -20.67 13.52
CA LEU A 28 9.00 -21.48 14.27
C LEU A 28 10.08 -20.60 14.87
N SER A 29 10.14 -20.54 16.19
CA SER A 29 11.16 -19.78 16.92
C SER A 29 12.33 -20.67 17.31
N LEU A 30 13.55 -20.24 17.01
CA LEU A 30 14.75 -21.03 17.27
C LEU A 30 15.96 -20.17 17.67
N PHE A 31 16.88 -20.77 18.43
CA PHE A 31 18.17 -20.15 18.72
C PHE A 31 19.15 -20.34 17.55
N ALA A 32 20.09 -19.42 17.39
CA ALA A 32 21.11 -19.47 16.35
C ALA A 32 21.92 -20.78 16.38
N SER A 33 22.27 -21.29 17.57
CA SER A 33 22.97 -22.57 17.71
C SER A 33 22.11 -23.81 17.38
N GLY A 34 20.78 -23.65 17.28
CA GLY A 34 19.81 -24.72 17.03
C GLY A 34 19.70 -25.71 18.19
N GLY A 35 19.12 -26.89 17.92
CA GLY A 35 18.97 -27.98 18.89
C GLY A 35 17.62 -28.02 19.62
N ASN A 36 16.65 -27.21 19.21
CA ASN A 36 15.28 -27.26 19.71
C ASN A 36 14.54 -28.44 19.08
N GLU A 37 13.72 -29.15 19.85
CA GLU A 37 12.85 -30.18 19.29
C GLU A 37 11.57 -29.58 18.72
N VAL A 38 11.36 -29.78 17.42
CA VAL A 38 10.17 -29.36 16.70
C VAL A 38 9.26 -30.56 16.50
N ARG A 39 8.07 -30.48 17.09
CA ARG A 39 7.03 -31.49 16.93
C ARG A 39 6.07 -31.09 15.81
N LEU A 40 5.94 -31.97 14.81
CA LEU A 40 5.04 -31.78 13.68
C LEU A 40 3.96 -32.89 13.71
N PRO A 41 2.75 -32.57 14.18
CA PRO A 41 1.70 -33.56 14.37
C PRO A 41 1.10 -34.04 13.05
N GLY A 42 0.64 -35.29 13.04
CA GLY A 42 0.02 -35.92 11.89
C GLY A 42 -0.64 -37.26 12.20
N LYS A 43 -1.02 -37.99 11.15
CA LYS A 43 -1.65 -39.31 11.25
C LYS A 43 -1.01 -40.26 10.25
N ARG A 44 -0.76 -41.51 10.68
CA ARG A 44 -0.20 -42.59 9.85
C ARG A 44 1.17 -42.23 9.28
N LEU A 45 2.00 -41.57 10.08
CA LEU A 45 3.31 -41.07 9.66
C LEU A 45 4.37 -42.18 9.56
N GLU A 46 4.06 -43.37 10.09
CA GLU A 46 4.87 -44.60 10.05
C GLU A 46 5.16 -45.13 8.63
N VAL A 47 4.39 -44.70 7.63
CA VAL A 47 4.60 -45.04 6.20
C VAL A 47 5.83 -44.33 5.61
N ILE A 48 6.26 -43.22 6.23
CA ILE A 48 7.40 -42.42 5.78
C ILE A 48 8.60 -42.78 6.65
N HIS A 49 9.68 -43.23 6.03
CA HIS A 49 10.87 -43.75 6.71
C HIS A 49 11.94 -42.68 6.97
N ARG A 50 12.07 -41.66 6.12
CA ARG A 50 13.13 -40.62 6.20
C ARG A 50 12.58 -39.20 5.97
N PRO A 51 11.68 -38.72 6.84
CA PRO A 51 11.20 -37.35 6.77
C PRO A 51 12.33 -36.36 7.06
N GLU A 52 12.40 -35.27 6.31
CA GLU A 52 13.44 -34.26 6.47
C GLU A 52 12.83 -32.86 6.61
N LEU A 53 13.26 -32.14 7.64
CA LEU A 53 12.98 -30.74 7.85
C LEU A 53 13.94 -29.91 6.99
N LEU A 54 13.38 -29.02 6.19
CA LEU A 54 14.12 -28.09 5.35
C LEU A 54 13.97 -26.68 5.88
N ILE A 55 15.06 -25.93 5.95
CA ILE A 55 15.06 -24.49 6.16
C ILE A 55 15.68 -23.83 4.94
N TYR A 56 15.00 -22.86 4.34
CA TYR A 56 15.38 -22.26 3.07
C TYR A 56 14.97 -20.79 2.97
N ASN A 57 15.53 -20.08 2.00
CA ASN A 57 15.15 -18.71 1.66
C ASN A 57 14.04 -18.72 0.59
N TYR A 58 13.00 -17.90 0.75
CA TYR A 58 11.86 -17.84 -0.17
C TYR A 58 12.27 -17.58 -1.63
N ASN A 59 13.31 -16.78 -1.83
CA ASN A 59 13.75 -16.36 -3.17
C ASN A 59 14.58 -17.43 -3.91
N GLN A 60 14.93 -18.54 -3.25
CA GLN A 60 15.66 -19.67 -3.85
C GLN A 60 15.01 -21.01 -3.49
N PRO A 61 13.76 -21.26 -3.93
CA PRO A 61 13.10 -22.53 -3.67
C PRO A 61 13.82 -23.66 -4.42
N GLY A 62 14.31 -24.66 -3.69
CA GLY A 62 15.06 -25.80 -4.24
C GLY A 62 16.51 -25.94 -3.77
N ASN A 63 17.10 -24.90 -3.17
CA ASN A 63 18.41 -24.99 -2.51
C ASN A 63 18.28 -24.74 -1.00
N PRO A 64 18.02 -25.80 -0.20
CA PRO A 64 17.84 -25.63 1.24
C PRO A 64 19.14 -25.16 1.89
N LEU A 65 19.03 -24.19 2.80
CA LEU A 65 20.16 -23.73 3.61
C LEU A 65 20.64 -24.84 4.53
N VAL A 66 19.68 -25.55 5.15
CA VAL A 66 19.96 -26.73 5.97
C VAL A 66 18.82 -27.75 5.86
N GLN A 67 19.19 -29.02 5.92
CA GLN A 67 18.30 -30.17 5.90
C GLN A 67 18.61 -31.07 7.09
N VAL A 68 17.59 -31.41 7.88
CA VAL A 68 17.75 -32.23 9.09
C VAL A 68 16.78 -33.39 9.06
N SER A 69 17.30 -34.60 9.29
CA SER A 69 16.47 -35.80 9.41
C SER A 69 15.62 -35.75 10.68
N CYS A 70 14.36 -36.11 10.55
CA CYS A 70 13.43 -36.20 11.67
C CYS A 70 13.20 -37.66 12.07
N SER A 71 12.96 -37.92 13.34
CA SER A 71 12.46 -39.21 13.81
C SER A 71 10.94 -39.27 13.65
N ASN A 72 10.43 -40.44 13.29
CA ASN A 72 9.00 -40.68 13.09
C ASN A 72 8.39 -41.43 14.28
N SER A 73 7.23 -40.95 14.72
CA SER A 73 6.29 -41.64 15.59
C SER A 73 4.96 -41.83 14.85
N SER A 74 4.08 -42.69 15.34
CA SER A 74 2.78 -42.98 14.69
C SER A 74 1.95 -41.72 14.40
N ASN A 75 2.08 -40.70 15.25
CA ASN A 75 1.28 -39.47 15.23
C ASN A 75 2.11 -38.18 15.11
N ASP A 76 3.44 -38.21 15.17
CA ASP A 76 4.25 -36.99 15.14
C ASP A 76 5.61 -37.21 14.48
N TYR A 77 6.13 -36.20 13.78
CA TYR A 77 7.56 -36.09 13.49
C TYR A 77 8.24 -35.25 14.55
N MET A 78 9.41 -35.70 15.01
CA MET A 78 10.29 -34.94 15.89
C MET A 78 11.57 -34.60 15.13
N CYS A 79 11.80 -33.30 14.94
CA CYS A 79 12.95 -32.79 14.20
C CYS A 79 13.79 -31.92 15.13
N GLN A 80 15.12 -32.01 15.06
CA GLN A 80 15.99 -31.06 15.76
C GLN A 80 16.29 -29.86 14.87
N THR A 81 16.21 -28.66 15.40
CA THR A 81 16.55 -27.47 14.62
C THR A 81 18.05 -27.42 14.32
N PRO A 82 18.46 -27.05 13.09
CA PRO A 82 19.86 -26.92 12.73
C PRO A 82 20.47 -25.65 13.31
N LYS A 83 21.81 -25.57 13.24
CA LYS A 83 22.53 -24.32 13.51
C LYS A 83 22.33 -23.37 12.32
N LEU A 84 22.00 -22.11 12.59
CA LEU A 84 21.71 -21.08 11.61
C LEU A 84 22.54 -19.82 11.89
N ASN A 85 22.68 -18.96 10.88
CA ASN A 85 23.42 -17.71 11.01
C ASN A 85 22.49 -16.56 11.44
N GLU A 86 22.89 -15.76 12.42
CA GLU A 86 22.08 -14.69 13.03
C GLU A 86 21.72 -13.56 12.04
N SER A 87 22.47 -13.43 10.94
CA SER A 87 22.29 -12.34 9.97
C SER A 87 21.20 -12.58 8.92
N GLN A 88 20.44 -13.68 9.00
CA GLN A 88 19.41 -14.04 8.01
C GLN A 88 18.00 -13.69 8.53
N THR A 89 17.32 -12.75 7.88
CA THR A 89 16.07 -12.14 8.39
C THR A 89 14.79 -12.75 7.82
N GLU A 90 14.84 -13.46 6.69
CA GLU A 90 13.66 -14.04 6.03
C GLU A 90 13.88 -15.53 5.70
N LEU A 91 13.63 -16.38 6.70
CA LEU A 91 13.77 -17.83 6.59
C LEU A 91 12.41 -18.52 6.66
N PHE A 92 12.29 -19.62 5.93
CA PHE A 92 11.09 -20.44 5.84
C PHE A 92 11.44 -21.90 6.09
N TYR A 93 10.46 -22.66 6.58
CA TYR A 93 10.64 -24.09 6.79
C TYR A 93 9.55 -24.92 6.13
N GLY A 94 9.95 -26.14 5.75
CA GLY A 94 9.09 -27.11 5.09
C GLY A 94 9.51 -28.54 5.40
N LEU A 95 8.71 -29.48 4.94
CA LEU A 95 8.98 -30.91 5.04
C LEU A 95 9.20 -31.52 3.67
N LYS A 96 10.25 -32.34 3.55
CA LYS A 96 10.48 -33.24 2.42
C LYS A 96 10.20 -34.67 2.86
N LEU A 97 9.45 -35.38 2.03
CA LEU A 97 9.07 -36.78 2.26
C LEU A 97 9.86 -37.70 1.33
N ASP A 98 9.98 -38.95 1.72
CA ASP A 98 10.68 -40.00 0.99
C ASP A 98 10.21 -40.09 -0.46
N ASN A 99 11.14 -40.11 -1.40
CA ASN A 99 10.88 -40.27 -2.83
C ASN A 99 9.94 -39.21 -3.45
N VAL A 100 9.82 -38.02 -2.85
CA VAL A 100 9.10 -36.88 -3.44
C VAL A 100 10.12 -35.83 -3.94
N SER A 101 9.90 -35.33 -5.16
CA SER A 101 10.73 -34.27 -5.77
C SER A 101 10.56 -32.92 -5.08
N ASP A 102 9.33 -32.62 -4.66
CA ASP A 102 8.92 -31.34 -4.08
C ASP A 102 8.74 -31.40 -2.57
N TYR A 103 9.04 -30.30 -1.91
CA TYR A 103 8.83 -30.15 -0.47
C TYR A 103 7.60 -29.30 -0.16
N ARG A 104 7.02 -29.52 1.02
CA ARG A 104 5.81 -28.84 1.47
C ARG A 104 6.16 -27.70 2.40
N HIS A 105 5.91 -26.45 1.98
CA HIS A 105 6.03 -25.28 2.85
C HIS A 105 5.05 -25.35 4.03
N LEU A 106 5.55 -25.06 5.23
CA LEU A 106 4.79 -25.08 6.48
C LEU A 106 4.65 -23.70 7.13
N GLY A 107 5.72 -22.88 7.14
CA GLY A 107 5.66 -21.56 7.75
C GLY A 107 7.01 -20.83 7.80
N ASN A 108 7.03 -19.76 8.61
CA ASN A 108 8.18 -18.87 8.72
C ASN A 108 9.07 -19.26 9.91
N VAL A 109 10.34 -18.86 9.87
CA VAL A 109 11.32 -19.12 10.93
C VAL A 109 11.81 -17.79 11.51
N GLN A 110 11.78 -17.68 12.84
CA GLN A 110 12.36 -16.58 13.60
C GLN A 110 13.61 -17.07 14.34
N VAL A 111 14.75 -16.44 14.05
CA VAL A 111 16.05 -16.76 14.68
C VAL A 111 16.31 -15.77 15.82
N PHE A 112 16.53 -16.30 17.01
CA PHE A 112 16.95 -15.56 18.20
C PHE A 112 18.44 -15.77 18.46
N PRO A 113 19.16 -14.76 18.99
CA PRO A 113 20.54 -14.96 19.44
C PRO A 113 20.58 -15.98 20.58
N ASP A 114 21.72 -16.65 20.77
CA ASP A 114 21.84 -17.60 21.87
C ASP A 114 21.79 -16.88 23.25
N PRO A 115 21.13 -17.47 24.26
CA PRO A 115 21.08 -16.89 25.60
C PRO A 115 22.47 -16.86 26.24
N VAL A 116 22.74 -15.84 27.04
CA VAL A 116 24.02 -15.66 27.74
C VAL A 116 23.78 -15.65 29.25
N LEU A 117 24.37 -16.61 29.96
CA LEU A 117 24.29 -16.68 31.41
C LEU A 117 25.40 -15.86 32.07
N VAL A 118 25.06 -15.08 33.10
CA VAL A 118 26.06 -14.35 33.90
C VAL A 118 26.67 -15.32 34.92
N PRO A 119 28.01 -15.51 34.93
CA PRO A 119 28.67 -16.38 35.89
C PRO A 119 28.58 -15.82 37.32
N PHE A 120 28.62 -16.70 38.32
CA PHE A 120 28.59 -16.29 39.71
C PHE A 120 29.82 -15.49 40.10
N THR A 121 29.63 -14.50 40.98
CA THR A 121 30.74 -13.64 41.42
C THR A 121 31.72 -14.47 42.23
N LYS A 122 32.98 -14.58 41.76
CA LYS A 122 34.00 -15.48 42.30
C LYS A 122 33.65 -16.98 42.21
N GLY A 123 32.73 -17.36 41.30
CA GLY A 123 32.35 -18.76 41.07
C GLY A 123 31.46 -19.38 42.16
N LEU A 124 30.95 -18.58 43.10
CA LEU A 124 30.08 -19.01 44.19
C LEU A 124 28.89 -18.06 44.35
N GLN A 125 27.70 -18.61 44.50
CA GLN A 125 26.47 -17.85 44.77
C GLN A 125 25.82 -18.36 46.07
N ASP A 126 25.58 -17.45 47.01
CA ASP A 126 24.84 -17.75 48.24
C ASP A 126 23.34 -17.61 48.00
N GLU A 127 22.57 -18.66 48.29
CA GLU A 127 21.12 -18.73 48.16
C GLU A 127 20.48 -18.80 49.55
N PHE A 128 19.74 -17.76 49.94
CA PHE A 128 19.19 -17.64 51.28
C PHE A 128 17.82 -18.28 51.42
N VAL A 129 17.75 -19.31 52.27
CA VAL A 129 16.55 -20.10 52.54
C VAL A 129 15.83 -19.55 53.78
N SER A 130 14.49 -19.56 53.78
CA SER A 130 13.67 -19.12 54.93
C SER A 130 13.81 -20.07 56.12
N ASP A 131 13.54 -19.59 57.34
CA ASP A 131 13.63 -20.41 58.56
C ASP A 131 12.68 -21.63 58.55
N GLU A 132 11.58 -21.55 57.80
CA GLU A 132 10.62 -22.65 57.62
C GLU A 132 11.22 -23.76 56.75
N ILE A 133 11.80 -23.40 55.60
CA ILE A 133 12.43 -24.36 54.68
C ILE A 133 13.75 -24.90 55.29
N ALA A 134 14.46 -24.09 56.07
CA ALA A 134 15.69 -24.51 56.70
C ALA A 134 15.51 -25.62 57.75
N LYS A 135 14.35 -25.65 58.43
CA LYS A 135 13.97 -26.76 59.33
C LYS A 135 13.59 -28.03 58.55
N LEU A 136 13.05 -27.87 57.35
CA LEU A 136 12.67 -28.99 56.48
C LEU A 136 13.89 -29.67 55.84
N MET A 137 14.99 -28.95 55.61
CA MET A 137 16.26 -29.54 55.16
C MET A 137 16.90 -30.44 56.24
N GLU A 138 16.57 -30.22 57.51
CA GLU A 138 17.11 -30.96 58.66
C GLU A 138 16.17 -32.09 59.15
N THR A 139 14.97 -32.23 58.58
CA THR A 139 13.95 -33.20 59.03
C THR A 139 13.47 -34.12 57.90
N ASP A 140 13.30 -35.42 58.20
CA ASP A 140 12.85 -36.45 57.26
C ASP A 140 11.31 -36.44 57.09
N SER A 141 10.76 -35.29 56.67
CA SER A 141 9.32 -35.06 56.54
C SER A 141 8.83 -35.04 55.09
N THR A 142 7.56 -35.43 54.86
CA THR A 142 6.93 -35.54 53.54
C THR A 142 6.32 -34.23 53.01
N GLU A 143 6.52 -33.09 53.69
CA GLU A 143 5.96 -31.78 53.29
C GLU A 143 6.76 -31.08 52.18
N ARG A 144 6.17 -30.03 51.58
CA ARG A 144 6.70 -29.29 50.41
C ARG A 144 8.01 -28.55 50.74
N SER A 145 9.14 -29.17 50.43
CA SER A 145 10.51 -28.66 50.53
C SER A 145 10.98 -27.90 49.28
N LYS A 146 10.09 -27.14 48.66
CA LYS A 146 10.39 -26.48 47.38
C LYS A 146 10.96 -25.08 47.59
N HIS A 147 12.09 -24.77 46.96
CA HIS A 147 12.74 -23.46 46.99
C HIS A 147 12.97 -22.91 45.58
N TRP A 148 12.86 -21.60 45.42
CA TRP A 148 13.03 -20.94 44.12
C TRP A 148 14.48 -20.47 43.96
N VAL A 149 15.13 -20.88 42.87
CA VAL A 149 16.49 -20.43 42.53
C VAL A 149 16.43 -19.52 41.30
N GLN A 150 17.14 -18.40 41.37
CA GLN A 150 17.17 -17.39 40.31
C GLN A 150 18.55 -17.31 39.64
N PHE A 151 18.55 -17.46 38.31
CA PHE A 151 19.72 -17.31 37.46
C PHE A 151 19.64 -16.02 36.63
N HIS A 152 20.71 -15.24 36.60
CA HIS A 152 20.76 -13.97 35.88
C HIS A 152 21.47 -14.14 34.53
N GLY A 153 20.97 -13.48 33.50
CA GLY A 153 21.46 -13.64 32.13
C GLY A 153 20.76 -12.73 31.14
N MET A 154 21.15 -12.82 29.88
CA MET A 154 20.42 -12.27 28.75
C MET A 154 19.68 -13.41 28.06
N PHE A 155 18.35 -13.42 28.19
CA PHE A 155 17.49 -14.47 27.63
C PHE A 155 16.57 -13.84 26.57
N PRO A 156 16.78 -14.12 25.27
CA PRO A 156 15.93 -13.57 24.23
C PRO A 156 14.54 -14.23 24.24
N GLY A 157 13.51 -13.42 23.99
CA GLY A 157 12.11 -13.84 23.95
C GLY A 157 11.44 -13.87 25.32
N SER A 158 10.60 -12.87 25.62
CA SER A 158 9.91 -12.75 26.91
C SER A 158 8.56 -13.49 27.01
N ALA A 159 8.19 -14.30 26.02
CA ALA A 159 6.80 -14.79 25.92
C ALA A 159 6.58 -16.19 25.30
N GLU A 160 7.62 -16.94 24.89
CA GLU A 160 7.42 -18.22 24.21
C GLU A 160 7.90 -19.40 25.05
N GLU A 161 6.95 -20.06 25.73
CA GLU A 161 7.16 -21.24 26.59
C GLU A 161 7.81 -22.42 25.85
N PHE A 162 7.59 -22.52 24.53
CA PHE A 162 8.14 -23.56 23.67
C PHE A 162 9.66 -23.46 23.46
N LEU A 163 10.26 -22.27 23.54
CA LEU A 163 11.69 -22.09 23.26
C LEU A 163 12.60 -22.71 24.34
N TYR A 164 12.04 -22.94 25.53
CA TYR A 164 12.75 -23.45 26.71
C TYR A 164 12.17 -24.79 27.20
N SER A 165 11.35 -25.48 26.41
CA SER A 165 10.70 -26.75 26.81
C SER A 165 11.71 -27.84 27.19
N ASP A 166 12.88 -27.84 26.55
CA ASP A 166 13.96 -28.81 26.75
C ASP A 166 15.11 -28.19 27.56
N THR A 167 14.80 -27.31 28.50
CA THR A 167 15.78 -26.68 29.38
C THR A 167 15.70 -27.27 30.78
N TRP A 168 16.84 -27.63 31.36
CA TRP A 168 16.93 -28.05 32.76
C TRP A 168 18.24 -27.56 33.38
N VAL A 169 18.22 -27.40 34.70
CA VAL A 169 19.39 -27.01 35.48
C VAL A 169 19.70 -28.11 36.48
N ASN A 170 20.91 -28.64 36.41
CA ASN A 170 21.47 -29.56 37.38
C ASN A 170 22.18 -28.76 38.48
N ILE A 171 21.86 -29.06 39.73
CA ILE A 171 22.47 -28.48 40.93
C ILE A 171 22.92 -29.67 41.78
N GLY A 172 24.20 -30.01 41.75
CA GLY A 172 24.67 -31.28 42.31
C GLY A 172 24.00 -32.48 41.61
N ASP A 173 23.37 -33.35 42.40
CA ASP A 173 22.65 -34.54 41.93
C ASP A 173 21.15 -34.29 41.65
N SER A 174 20.64 -33.12 42.02
CA SER A 174 19.24 -32.74 41.79
C SER A 174 19.10 -31.88 40.53
N HIS A 175 17.91 -31.88 39.93
CA HIS A 175 17.61 -31.07 38.74
C HIS A 175 16.31 -30.29 38.90
N CYS A 176 16.23 -29.12 38.24
CA CYS A 176 15.01 -28.31 38.15
C CYS A 176 14.76 -27.88 36.70
N SER A 177 13.48 -27.83 36.30
CA SER A 177 13.05 -27.24 35.03
C SER A 177 12.61 -25.79 35.25
N PRO A 178 12.92 -24.85 34.33
CA PRO A 178 12.54 -23.46 34.46
C PRO A 178 11.01 -23.31 34.39
N ILE A 179 10.47 -22.53 35.31
CA ILE A 179 9.03 -22.24 35.37
C ILE A 179 8.74 -20.87 34.76
N LYS A 180 9.70 -19.94 34.85
CA LYS A 180 9.56 -18.60 34.29
C LYS A 180 10.89 -18.07 33.78
N VAL A 181 10.92 -17.72 32.50
CA VAL A 181 12.03 -17.03 31.85
C VAL A 181 11.61 -15.59 31.52
N THR A 182 12.46 -14.63 31.86
CA THR A 182 12.31 -13.22 31.52
C THR A 182 13.61 -12.72 30.89
N PRO A 183 13.62 -11.57 30.20
CA PRO A 183 14.81 -11.11 29.47
C PRO A 183 16.10 -11.03 30.30
N SER A 184 15.99 -10.84 31.62
CA SER A 184 17.13 -10.68 32.53
C SER A 184 17.34 -11.83 33.52
N LYS A 185 16.40 -12.78 33.62
CA LYS A 185 16.45 -13.84 34.64
C LYS A 185 15.62 -15.07 34.30
N LEU A 186 16.09 -16.22 34.74
CA LEU A 186 15.43 -17.53 34.70
C LEU A 186 15.17 -18.02 36.13
N LEU A 187 13.94 -18.42 36.42
CA LEU A 187 13.53 -18.97 37.72
C LEU A 187 13.14 -20.44 37.57
N CYS A 188 13.73 -21.28 38.43
CA CYS A 188 13.31 -22.67 38.61
C CYS A 188 12.96 -22.95 40.08
N GLU A 189 12.18 -24.00 40.31
CA GLU A 189 11.84 -24.49 41.65
C GLU A 189 12.55 -25.83 41.85
N ILE A 190 13.35 -25.95 42.91
CA ILE A 190 14.11 -27.16 43.26
C ILE A 190 13.66 -27.71 44.62
N ASP A 191 13.69 -29.02 44.76
CA ASP A 191 13.53 -29.68 46.06
C ASP A 191 14.86 -29.58 46.83
N VAL A 192 14.85 -28.93 47.99
CA VAL A 192 16.06 -28.73 48.80
C VAL A 192 16.41 -29.94 49.68
N LYS A 193 15.67 -31.04 49.58
CA LYS A 193 16.01 -32.30 50.27
C LYS A 193 17.34 -32.86 49.77
N GLY A 194 18.24 -33.20 50.70
CA GLY A 194 19.58 -33.72 50.39
C GLY A 194 20.65 -32.65 50.13
N PHE A 195 20.32 -31.37 50.29
CA PHE A 195 21.29 -30.27 50.25
C PHE A 195 21.69 -29.81 51.66
N ASP A 196 22.96 -29.43 51.85
CA ASP A 196 23.53 -28.95 53.10
C ASP A 196 23.92 -27.47 53.04
N PHE A 197 23.81 -26.75 54.17
CA PHE A 197 24.06 -25.30 54.26
C PHE A 197 25.54 -24.88 54.11
N GLU A 198 26.48 -25.83 54.19
CA GLU A 198 27.92 -25.55 54.18
C GLU A 198 28.65 -26.16 52.98
N ILE A 199 27.90 -26.76 52.06
CA ILE A 199 28.43 -27.39 50.85
C ILE A 199 28.05 -26.55 49.63
N ALA A 200 29.02 -26.34 48.74
CA ALA A 200 28.81 -25.65 47.48
C ALA A 200 28.58 -26.70 46.37
N TYR A 201 27.42 -26.66 45.73
CA TYR A 201 27.01 -27.63 44.71
C TYR A 201 27.27 -27.08 43.31
N PRO A 202 27.89 -27.86 42.40
CA PRO A 202 28.16 -27.39 41.04
C PRO A 202 26.84 -27.22 40.27
N VAL A 203 26.72 -26.10 39.55
CA VAL A 203 25.56 -25.81 38.71
C VAL A 203 25.91 -26.02 37.24
N ARG A 204 25.08 -26.80 36.54
CA ARG A 204 25.14 -26.98 35.09
C ARG A 204 23.77 -26.73 34.49
N MET A 205 23.67 -25.71 33.64
CA MET A 205 22.44 -25.38 32.93
C MET A 205 22.53 -25.89 31.50
N HIS A 206 21.55 -26.70 31.09
CA HIS A 206 21.39 -27.17 29.72
C HIS A 206 20.19 -26.46 29.10
N ILE A 207 20.43 -25.67 28.05
CA ILE A 207 19.39 -25.02 27.27
C ILE A 207 19.32 -25.74 25.93
N ASN A 208 18.24 -26.50 25.73
CA ASN A 208 18.10 -27.43 24.63
C ASN A 208 19.26 -28.45 24.60
N LYS A 209 19.34 -29.25 23.54
CA LYS A 209 20.34 -30.32 23.45
C LYS A 209 21.77 -29.84 23.12
N ARG A 210 22.00 -28.53 22.93
CA ARG A 210 23.27 -27.99 22.39
C ARG A 210 23.97 -26.97 23.27
N LEU A 211 23.24 -26.16 24.04
CA LEU A 211 23.85 -25.12 24.86
C LEU A 211 24.02 -25.63 26.29
N THR A 212 25.23 -25.56 26.82
CA THR A 212 25.56 -25.94 28.20
C THR A 212 26.35 -24.82 28.85
N PHE A 213 25.92 -24.39 30.04
CA PHE A 213 26.52 -23.30 30.80
C PHE A 213 26.90 -23.76 32.21
N GLU A 214 28.06 -23.31 32.67
CA GLU A 214 28.63 -23.62 33.99
C GLU A 214 28.86 -22.33 34.78
N PRO A 215 27.82 -21.75 35.42
CA PRO A 215 27.94 -20.45 36.10
C PRO A 215 28.81 -20.49 37.37
N GLY A 216 29.03 -21.67 37.95
CA GLY A 216 29.81 -21.86 39.18
C GLY A 216 29.10 -22.79 40.17
N HIS A 217 29.33 -22.57 41.47
CA HIS A 217 28.75 -23.35 42.55
C HIS A 217 27.68 -22.56 43.31
N LEU A 218 26.61 -23.23 43.76
CA LEU A 218 25.54 -22.67 44.55
C LEU A 218 25.63 -23.21 46.00
N GLN A 219 25.58 -22.33 46.99
CA GLN A 219 25.60 -22.69 48.40
C GLN A 219 24.33 -22.17 49.07
N PHE A 220 23.57 -23.06 49.72
CA PHE A 220 22.39 -22.65 50.48
C PHE A 220 22.83 -22.09 51.83
N ARG A 221 22.29 -20.94 52.25
CA ARG A 221 22.54 -20.36 53.58
C ARG A 221 21.24 -20.09 54.31
N LYS A 222 21.24 -20.28 55.63
CA LYS A 222 20.11 -19.86 56.46
C LYS A 222 20.04 -18.34 56.50
N LYS A 223 18.83 -17.79 56.34
CA LYS A 223 18.59 -16.36 56.47
C LYS A 223 18.66 -15.94 57.94
N VAL A 224 19.85 -15.71 58.46
CA VAL A 224 20.04 -15.22 59.84
C VAL A 224 19.53 -13.79 59.91
N LEU A 225 18.38 -13.58 60.56
CA LEU A 225 17.90 -12.25 60.93
C LEU A 225 18.83 -11.70 62.03
N THR A 226 19.92 -11.02 61.64
CA THR A 226 20.76 -10.30 62.59
C THR A 226 20.09 -8.99 62.99
N PHE A 227 19.06 -9.10 63.83
CA PHE A 227 18.53 -8.00 64.63
C PHE A 227 18.79 -8.32 66.11
N LYS A 228 20.05 -8.14 66.55
CA LYS A 228 20.30 -7.92 67.98
C LYS A 228 20.05 -6.45 68.28
N LEU A 229 18.78 -6.16 68.52
CA LEU A 229 18.32 -4.95 69.19
C LEU A 229 18.25 -5.25 70.67
N LYS A 230 19.11 -4.61 71.49
CA LYS A 230 18.74 -4.04 72.80
C LYS A 230 19.83 -3.04 73.17
N PHE A 231 19.57 -1.75 72.96
CA PHE A 231 19.79 -0.70 73.96
C PHE A 231 19.21 0.63 73.43
N ILE A 232 18.34 1.24 74.26
CA ILE A 232 17.88 2.64 74.25
C ILE A 232 16.65 2.96 73.35
N LEU A 233 15.47 2.64 73.87
CA LEU A 233 14.16 3.10 73.39
C LEU A 233 13.76 4.38 74.14
N GLY A 234 13.36 5.41 73.38
CA GLY A 234 12.69 6.60 73.92
C GLY A 234 12.41 7.65 72.85
N PHE A 235 13.38 7.94 71.98
CA PHE A 235 13.25 9.04 71.00
C PHE A 235 13.23 8.61 69.52
N SER A 236 13.58 7.37 69.14
CA SER A 236 13.63 6.97 67.71
C SER A 236 12.34 6.36 67.16
N GLY A 237 11.45 5.84 68.00
CA GLY A 237 10.18 5.21 67.56
C GLY A 237 9.20 6.21 66.95
N VAL A 238 9.15 7.43 67.49
CA VAL A 238 8.29 8.51 66.97
C VAL A 238 8.80 9.00 65.62
N LEU A 239 10.12 9.11 65.44
CA LEU A 239 10.71 9.58 64.18
C LEU A 239 10.46 8.58 63.04
N ILE A 240 10.58 7.27 63.32
CA ILE A 240 10.34 6.22 62.32
C ILE A 240 8.85 6.15 61.94
N LEU A 241 7.95 6.31 62.91
CA LEU A 241 6.51 6.29 62.65
C LEU A 241 6.08 7.53 61.84
N ILE A 242 6.66 8.69 62.11
CA ILE A 242 6.47 9.91 61.30
C ILE A 242 6.99 9.71 59.86
N VAL A 243 8.15 9.08 59.68
CA VAL A 243 8.71 8.81 58.34
C VAL A 243 7.85 7.82 57.56
N ILE A 244 7.36 6.75 58.19
CA ILE A 244 6.47 5.78 57.53
C ILE A 244 5.14 6.43 57.15
N VAL A 245 4.54 7.23 58.05
CA VAL A 245 3.32 7.99 57.75
C VAL A 245 3.59 8.97 56.61
N ALA A 246 4.73 9.67 56.60
CA ALA A 246 5.10 10.56 55.51
C ALA A 246 5.28 9.81 54.17
N ILE A 247 5.87 8.61 54.16
CA ILE A 247 6.02 7.78 52.95
C ILE A 247 4.66 7.29 52.46
N VAL A 248 3.78 6.82 53.34
CA VAL A 248 2.43 6.35 52.97
C VAL A 248 1.55 7.51 52.50
N SER A 249 1.63 8.66 53.17
CA SER A 249 0.95 9.89 52.74
C SER A 249 1.52 10.41 51.42
N CYS A 250 2.83 10.34 51.19
CA CYS A 250 3.46 10.71 49.93
C CYS A 250 3.05 9.74 48.81
N TRP A 251 3.05 8.43 49.06
CA TRP A 251 2.60 7.42 48.11
C TRP A 251 1.11 7.56 47.79
N GLY A 252 0.27 7.80 48.80
CA GLY A 252 -1.15 8.12 48.65
C GLY A 252 -1.38 9.39 47.85
N TYR A 253 -0.62 10.46 48.13
CA TYR A 253 -0.68 11.72 47.40
C TYR A 253 -0.21 11.59 45.95
N CYS A 254 0.90 10.90 45.70
CA CYS A 254 1.41 10.60 44.37
C CYS A 254 0.40 9.77 43.56
N ASN A 255 -0.17 8.71 44.16
CA ASN A 255 -1.18 7.87 43.51
C ASN A 255 -2.51 8.62 43.28
N GLN A 256 -2.90 9.50 44.19
CA GLN A 256 -4.10 10.33 44.02
C GLN A 256 -3.88 11.40 42.94
N ARG A 257 -2.68 11.97 42.84
CA ARG A 257 -2.29 12.94 41.80
C ARG A 257 -2.22 12.27 40.43
N THR A 258 -1.66 11.07 40.30
CA THR A 258 -1.67 10.34 39.02
C THR A 258 -3.09 9.99 38.60
N LYS A 259 -3.96 9.53 39.51
CA LYS A 259 -5.39 9.30 39.24
C LYS A 259 -6.14 10.57 38.82
N LYS A 260 -5.82 11.73 39.39
CA LYS A 260 -6.40 13.02 38.97
C LYS A 260 -5.92 13.44 37.58
N ILE A 261 -4.63 13.27 37.28
CA ILE A 261 -4.06 13.59 35.96
C ILE A 261 -4.64 12.66 34.88
N THR A 262 -4.76 11.36 35.15
CA THR A 262 -5.37 10.43 34.19
C THR A 262 -6.86 10.74 33.99
N LYS A 263 -7.61 11.04 35.06
CA LYS A 263 -9.00 11.51 34.93
C LYS A 263 -9.12 12.81 34.14
N LEU A 264 -8.23 13.79 34.36
CA LEU A 264 -8.19 15.03 33.59
C LEU A 264 -7.86 14.76 32.12
N LYS A 265 -6.89 13.89 31.82
CA LYS A 265 -6.57 13.50 30.44
C LYS A 265 -7.74 12.80 29.76
N VAL A 266 -8.40 11.87 30.45
CA VAL A 266 -9.58 11.15 29.94
C VAL A 266 -10.75 12.12 29.73
N ASN A 267 -11.01 13.02 30.68
CA ASN A 267 -12.05 14.04 30.53
C ASN A 267 -11.73 15.02 29.40
N ASN A 268 -10.46 15.42 29.23
CA ASN A 268 -10.06 16.26 28.11
C ASN A 268 -10.24 15.55 26.75
N LEU A 269 -9.93 14.25 26.68
CA LEU A 269 -10.17 13.44 25.48
C LEU A 269 -11.67 13.27 25.21
N LEU A 270 -12.49 13.01 26.23
CA LEU A 270 -13.94 12.93 26.10
C LEU A 270 -14.53 14.27 25.64
N ASN A 271 -14.10 15.38 26.23
CA ASN A 271 -14.51 16.72 25.81
C ASN A 271 -14.08 17.01 24.35
N ALA A 272 -12.88 16.58 23.94
CA ALA A 272 -12.43 16.70 22.55
C ALA A 272 -13.32 15.88 21.60
N HIS A 273 -13.66 14.64 21.96
CA HIS A 273 -14.60 13.81 21.18
C HIS A 273 -16.02 14.41 21.14
N GLU A 274 -16.49 15.02 22.21
CA GLU A 274 -17.78 15.72 22.25
C GLU A 274 -17.78 16.96 21.35
N ILE A 275 -16.68 17.73 21.35
CA ILE A 275 -16.47 18.86 20.45
C ILE A 275 -16.44 18.38 18.99
N ASP A 276 -15.70 17.32 18.67
CA ASP A 276 -15.62 16.75 17.33
C ASP A 276 -16.98 16.25 16.84
N LYS A 277 -17.73 15.55 17.69
CA LYS A 277 -19.10 15.10 17.35
C LYS A 277 -20.01 16.29 17.06
N LYS A 278 -19.93 17.35 17.86
CA LYS A 278 -20.70 18.57 17.62
C LYS A 278 -20.31 19.22 16.30
N ASN A 279 -19.01 19.36 16.03
CA ASN A 279 -18.50 19.92 14.77
C ASN A 279 -18.99 19.12 13.56
N VAL A 280 -19.03 17.79 13.65
CA VAL A 280 -19.57 16.93 12.58
C VAL A 280 -21.07 17.15 12.40
N CYS A 281 -21.85 17.21 13.47
CA CYS A 281 -23.29 17.49 13.39
C CYS A 281 -23.56 18.88 12.79
N ASP A 282 -22.80 19.89 13.19
CA ASP A 282 -22.90 21.26 12.67
C ASP A 282 -22.51 21.29 11.18
N ALA A 283 -21.44 20.61 10.77
CA ALA A 283 -21.03 20.51 9.36
C ALA A 283 -22.08 19.81 8.48
N ILE A 284 -22.68 18.71 8.98
CA ILE A 284 -23.76 18.01 8.27
C ILE A 284 -24.99 18.90 8.16
N SER A 285 -25.36 19.61 9.24
CA SER A 285 -26.47 20.55 9.25
C SER A 285 -26.25 21.69 8.25
N ASP A 286 -25.06 22.29 8.23
CA ASP A 286 -24.70 23.36 7.30
C ASP A 286 -24.77 22.91 5.85
N GLU A 287 -24.25 21.72 5.53
CA GLU A 287 -24.29 21.19 4.16
C GLU A 287 -25.71 20.80 3.74
N TYR A 288 -26.51 20.28 4.67
CA TYR A 288 -27.92 20.02 4.45
C TYR A 288 -28.72 21.32 4.19
N LEU A 289 -28.41 22.40 4.90
CA LEU A 289 -29.01 23.70 4.66
C LEU A 289 -28.55 24.29 3.32
N LYS A 290 -27.27 24.18 2.96
CA LYS A 290 -26.78 24.60 1.64
C LYS A 290 -27.47 23.83 0.52
N THR A 291 -27.61 22.52 0.62
CA THR A 291 -28.28 21.72 -0.42
C THR A 291 -29.76 22.06 -0.57
N LYS A 292 -30.46 22.44 0.51
CA LYS A 292 -31.87 22.85 0.46
C LYS A 292 -32.10 24.29 0.02
N ILE A 293 -31.20 25.21 0.38
CA ILE A 293 -31.39 26.65 0.23
C ILE A 293 -30.70 27.19 -1.02
N THR A 294 -29.61 26.57 -1.48
CA THR A 294 -28.85 27.08 -2.63
C THR A 294 -29.58 26.69 -3.92
N PRO A 295 -30.11 27.66 -4.69
CA PRO A 295 -30.64 27.35 -6.01
C PRO A 295 -29.52 26.81 -6.89
N ALA A 296 -29.87 25.98 -7.88
CA ALA A 296 -28.92 25.51 -8.90
C ALA A 296 -28.07 26.68 -9.42
N PRO A 297 -26.76 26.46 -9.71
CA PRO A 297 -25.86 27.52 -10.15
C PRO A 297 -26.52 28.28 -11.30
N LYS A 298 -26.82 29.57 -11.05
CA LYS A 298 -27.42 30.43 -12.06
C LYS A 298 -26.33 30.77 -13.05
N LEU A 299 -26.31 30.05 -14.16
CA LEU A 299 -25.43 30.38 -15.27
C LEU A 299 -25.76 31.81 -15.74
N GLU A 300 -24.74 32.64 -15.92
CA GLU A 300 -24.94 34.03 -16.33
C GLU A 300 -25.79 34.10 -17.60
N SER A 301 -26.75 35.04 -17.63
CA SER A 301 -27.66 35.22 -18.78
C SER A 301 -26.90 35.46 -20.09
N ARG A 302 -25.69 36.02 -20.04
CA ARG A 302 -24.79 36.19 -21.18
C ARG A 302 -24.39 34.86 -21.84
N ILE A 303 -24.19 33.81 -21.05
CA ILE A 303 -23.81 32.47 -21.53
C ILE A 303 -25.04 31.71 -22.04
N VAL A 304 -26.19 31.89 -21.38
CA VAL A 304 -27.45 31.24 -21.79
C VAL A 304 -27.98 31.84 -23.09
N ASN A 305 -27.83 33.15 -23.28
CA ASN A 305 -28.34 33.89 -24.44
C ASN A 305 -27.29 34.06 -25.57
N SER A 306 -26.06 33.57 -25.41
CA SER A 306 -25.06 33.66 -26.47
C SER A 306 -25.46 32.78 -27.65
N SER A 307 -25.73 33.39 -28.81
CA SER A 307 -25.99 32.67 -30.06
C SER A 307 -24.72 32.08 -30.70
N LYS A 308 -23.55 32.34 -30.09
CA LYS A 308 -22.23 31.90 -30.58
C LYS A 308 -21.48 31.25 -29.42
N PHE A 309 -21.32 29.93 -29.49
CA PHE A 309 -20.45 29.16 -28.59
C PHE A 309 -19.07 29.00 -29.23
N PRO A 310 -17.99 28.92 -28.44
CA PRO A 310 -16.64 28.73 -28.97
C PRO A 310 -16.45 27.28 -29.47
N VAL A 311 -17.03 26.97 -30.62
CA VAL A 311 -16.92 25.67 -31.31
C VAL A 311 -15.66 25.67 -32.16
N ARG A 312 -14.89 24.58 -32.10
CA ARG A 312 -13.72 24.39 -32.97
C ARG A 312 -14.15 24.19 -34.41
N ASP A 313 -13.32 24.63 -35.36
CA ASP A 313 -13.53 24.27 -36.76
C ASP A 313 -13.38 22.75 -36.95
N PHE A 314 -13.84 22.26 -38.10
CA PHE A 314 -13.82 20.82 -38.40
C PHE A 314 -12.40 20.25 -38.31
N ARG A 315 -11.41 21.00 -38.79
CA ARG A 315 -10.01 20.57 -38.84
C ARG A 315 -9.46 20.33 -37.44
N LEU A 316 -9.58 21.30 -36.54
CA LEU A 316 -9.12 21.18 -35.15
C LEU A 316 -9.92 20.14 -34.38
N PHE A 317 -11.24 20.08 -34.59
CA PHE A 317 -12.09 19.07 -33.98
C PHE A 317 -11.65 17.65 -34.35
N TYR A 318 -11.48 17.39 -35.65
CA TYR A 318 -11.15 16.07 -36.16
C TYR A 318 -9.72 15.69 -35.76
N LEU A 319 -8.76 16.61 -35.90
CA LEU A 319 -7.38 16.40 -35.47
C LEU A 319 -7.27 16.03 -33.99
N PHE A 320 -7.92 16.78 -33.09
CA PHE A 320 -7.86 16.50 -31.65
C PHE A 320 -8.60 15.24 -31.24
N THR A 321 -9.59 14.82 -32.03
CA THR A 321 -10.29 13.54 -31.82
C THR A 321 -9.41 12.37 -32.25
N LEU A 322 -8.71 12.49 -33.39
CA LEU A 322 -7.80 11.47 -33.89
C LEU A 322 -6.54 11.35 -33.02
N PHE A 323 -6.01 12.49 -32.55
CA PHE A 323 -4.77 12.56 -31.80
C PHE A 323 -4.91 13.38 -30.49
N PRO A 324 -5.59 12.84 -29.47
CA PRO A 324 -5.88 13.56 -28.23
C PRO A 324 -4.64 14.03 -27.47
N LYS A 325 -3.51 13.30 -27.55
CA LYS A 325 -2.25 13.71 -26.92
C LYS A 325 -1.73 15.07 -27.41
N TYR A 326 -1.98 15.43 -28.67
CA TYR A 326 -1.60 16.75 -29.18
C TYR A 326 -2.47 17.86 -28.61
N HIS A 327 -3.74 17.56 -28.31
CA HIS A 327 -4.59 18.51 -27.60
C HIS A 327 -4.01 18.82 -26.22
N GLU A 328 -3.56 17.81 -25.47
CA GLU A 328 -2.95 18.00 -24.15
C GLU A 328 -1.68 18.86 -24.21
N ILE A 329 -0.84 18.66 -25.23
CA ILE A 329 0.39 19.43 -25.44
C ILE A 329 0.06 20.90 -25.73
N LEU A 330 -0.97 21.18 -26.53
CA LEU A 330 -1.39 22.54 -26.87
C LEU A 330 -2.21 23.21 -25.75
N ALA A 331 -2.84 22.42 -24.88
CA ALA A 331 -3.64 22.92 -23.76
C ALA A 331 -2.79 23.28 -22.53
N LYS A 332 -1.59 22.70 -22.39
CA LYS A 332 -0.65 23.07 -21.32
C LYS A 332 -0.05 24.45 -21.61
N PRO A 333 -0.17 25.43 -20.70
CA PRO A 333 0.62 26.65 -20.80
C PRO A 333 2.10 26.25 -20.78
N ILE A 334 2.89 26.78 -21.71
CA ILE A 334 4.35 26.62 -21.70
C ILE A 334 4.83 27.27 -20.39
N GLN A 335 5.13 26.46 -19.37
CA GLN A 335 5.83 26.95 -18.20
C GLN A 335 7.28 27.24 -18.61
N PRO A 336 7.83 28.43 -18.34
CA PRO A 336 9.21 28.74 -18.66
C PRO A 336 10.26 28.02 -17.79
N SER A 337 9.87 27.07 -16.93
CA SER A 337 10.77 26.55 -15.88
C SER A 337 10.61 25.07 -15.49
N SER A 338 10.06 24.21 -16.33
CA SER A 338 10.19 22.76 -16.13
C SER A 338 10.89 22.10 -17.31
N ASP A 339 12.20 22.27 -17.35
CA ASP A 339 13.06 21.19 -17.84
C ASP A 339 12.75 19.94 -17.01
N GLN A 340 12.72 18.76 -17.64
CA GLN A 340 12.35 17.44 -17.08
C GLN A 340 10.89 17.02 -17.35
N VAL A 341 10.53 16.92 -18.62
CA VAL A 341 9.68 15.81 -19.08
C VAL A 341 10.58 15.00 -20.02
N GLU A 342 10.89 13.74 -19.67
CA GLU A 342 11.61 12.83 -20.57
C GLU A 342 10.82 12.70 -21.87
N PHE A 343 11.33 13.32 -22.93
CA PHE A 343 10.74 13.32 -24.27
C PHE A 343 11.62 12.45 -25.19
N GLU A 344 10.97 11.52 -25.90
CA GLU A 344 11.55 10.83 -27.06
C GLU A 344 11.88 11.81 -28.20
N PRO A 345 12.83 11.48 -29.09
CA PRO A 345 13.74 12.44 -29.74
C PRO A 345 13.07 13.49 -30.63
N GLU A 346 13.60 14.71 -30.55
CA GLU A 346 13.05 16.00 -30.98
C GLU A 346 12.85 16.20 -32.51
N ASP A 347 13.44 15.38 -33.37
CA ASP A 347 13.52 15.68 -34.81
C ASP A 347 12.20 15.47 -35.59
N THR A 348 11.36 14.53 -35.16
CA THR A 348 10.05 14.28 -35.81
C THR A 348 8.93 15.14 -35.20
N ARG A 349 9.07 15.55 -33.94
CA ARG A 349 8.04 16.30 -33.20
C ARG A 349 7.87 17.73 -33.72
N ALA A 350 8.97 18.46 -33.89
CA ALA A 350 8.92 19.84 -34.37
C ALA A 350 8.37 19.90 -35.79
N THR A 351 8.84 19.00 -36.66
CA THR A 351 8.40 18.89 -38.05
C THR A 351 6.92 18.55 -38.17
N ILE A 352 6.41 17.58 -37.40
CA ILE A 352 4.99 17.20 -37.43
C ILE A 352 4.11 18.30 -36.84
N VAL A 353 4.50 18.90 -35.72
CA VAL A 353 3.74 19.99 -35.10
C VAL A 353 3.72 21.22 -36.01
N GLU A 354 4.84 21.56 -36.64
CA GLU A 354 4.93 22.68 -37.58
C GLU A 354 4.16 22.39 -38.88
N SER A 355 4.22 21.15 -39.41
CA SER A 355 3.43 20.73 -40.58
C SER A 355 1.93 20.78 -40.30
N ILE A 356 1.51 20.36 -39.10
CA ILE A 356 0.11 20.45 -38.65
C ILE A 356 -0.28 21.92 -38.48
N ARG A 357 0.59 22.75 -37.90
CA ARG A 357 0.37 24.19 -37.70
C ARG A 357 0.24 24.93 -39.04
N LEU A 358 1.10 24.64 -40.01
CA LEU A 358 1.08 25.17 -41.37
C LEU A 358 -0.16 24.68 -42.15
N ALA A 359 -0.56 23.42 -41.99
CA ALA A 359 -1.78 22.86 -42.60
C ALA A 359 -3.09 23.46 -42.04
N LEU A 360 -3.03 24.05 -40.85
CA LEU A 360 -4.16 24.75 -40.23
C LEU A 360 -4.29 26.21 -40.69
N ASP A 361 -3.25 26.81 -41.29
CA ASP A 361 -3.18 28.23 -41.61
C ASP A 361 -3.62 28.58 -43.05
N GLN A 362 -3.77 27.60 -43.94
CA GLN A 362 -4.23 27.82 -45.32
C GLN A 362 -5.58 27.15 -45.64
N ASP A 363 -6.39 27.84 -46.43
CA ASP A 363 -7.80 27.56 -46.76
C ASP A 363 -7.98 26.43 -47.80
N LYS A 364 -7.08 25.45 -47.83
CA LYS A 364 -7.11 24.33 -48.78
C LYS A 364 -6.63 23.08 -48.09
N ARG A 365 -7.43 22.00 -48.19
CA ARG A 365 -7.13 20.57 -47.98
C ARG A 365 -5.94 20.27 -47.06
N PHE A 366 -6.16 19.54 -45.97
CA PHE A 366 -5.09 19.01 -45.12
C PHE A 366 -4.10 18.23 -46.01
N THR A 367 -3.00 18.88 -46.37
CA THR A 367 -1.96 18.36 -47.26
C THR A 367 -0.74 18.24 -46.38
N LEU A 368 -0.32 17.00 -46.10
CA LEU A 368 0.93 16.75 -45.41
C LEU A 368 2.05 17.23 -46.35
N HIS A 369 2.73 18.31 -45.99
CA HIS A 369 3.86 18.80 -46.76
C HIS A 369 5.09 17.95 -46.43
N TRP A 370 5.38 16.96 -47.27
CA TRP A 370 6.56 16.12 -47.16
C TRP A 370 7.73 16.84 -47.84
N SER A 371 8.60 17.50 -47.07
CA SER A 371 9.73 18.27 -47.61
C SER A 371 10.87 17.42 -48.19
N SER A 372 10.77 16.08 -48.17
CA SER A 372 11.86 15.17 -48.55
C SER A 372 11.45 13.90 -49.32
N VAL A 373 10.18 13.74 -49.68
CA VAL A 373 9.70 12.52 -50.37
C VAL A 373 9.36 12.87 -51.81
N ASP A 374 9.91 12.11 -52.77
CA ASP A 374 9.57 12.24 -54.20
C ASP A 374 8.05 12.19 -54.39
N GLU A 375 7.51 13.14 -55.16
CA GLU A 375 6.08 13.27 -55.46
C GLU A 375 5.50 11.96 -56.03
N THR A 376 6.31 11.20 -56.76
CA THR A 376 5.98 9.88 -57.31
C THR A 376 5.73 8.82 -56.23
N VAL A 377 6.48 8.84 -55.12
CA VAL A 377 6.28 7.89 -54.00
C VAL A 377 4.99 8.21 -53.26
N HIS A 378 4.62 9.49 -53.17
CA HIS A 378 3.35 9.90 -52.59
C HIS A 378 2.16 9.41 -53.41
N GLU A 379 2.21 9.60 -54.74
CA GLU A 379 1.16 9.14 -55.65
C GLU A 379 0.99 7.61 -55.61
N LEU A 380 2.09 6.85 -55.68
CA LEU A 380 2.06 5.39 -55.59
C LEU A 380 1.49 4.89 -54.26
N LEU A 381 1.83 5.54 -53.15
CA LEU A 381 1.30 5.19 -51.84
C LEU A 381 -0.20 5.46 -51.76
N LEU A 382 -0.68 6.57 -52.29
CA LEU A 382 -2.11 6.86 -52.34
C LEU A 382 -2.86 5.86 -53.23
N GLU A 383 -2.29 5.49 -54.38
CA GLU A 383 -2.87 4.46 -55.26
C GLU A 383 -3.04 3.13 -54.53
N LEU A 384 -2.02 2.68 -53.78
CA LEU A 384 -2.10 1.49 -52.94
C LEU A 384 -3.15 1.64 -51.82
N ILE A 385 -3.19 2.78 -51.12
CA ILE A 385 -4.15 3.03 -50.03
C ILE A 385 -5.59 3.04 -50.56
N PHE A 386 -5.82 3.48 -51.79
CA PHE A 386 -7.16 3.51 -52.40
C PHE A 386 -7.52 2.22 -53.16
N ASP A 387 -6.64 1.23 -53.20
CA ASP A 387 -6.97 -0.15 -53.58
C ASP A 387 -7.61 -0.88 -52.40
N SER A 388 -8.87 -1.31 -52.53
CA SER A 388 -9.59 -1.89 -51.37
C SER A 388 -9.00 -3.21 -50.91
N ASP A 389 -8.53 -4.04 -51.83
CA ASP A 389 -8.08 -5.40 -51.50
C ASP A 389 -6.74 -5.33 -50.77
N PHE A 390 -5.82 -4.49 -51.27
CA PHE A 390 -4.56 -4.17 -50.61
C PHE A 390 -4.77 -3.61 -49.20
N LEU A 391 -5.63 -2.59 -49.05
CA LEU A 391 -5.81 -1.92 -47.76
C LEU A 391 -6.44 -2.86 -46.72
N ILE A 392 -7.47 -3.62 -47.11
CA ILE A 392 -8.14 -4.56 -46.21
C ILE A 392 -7.17 -5.65 -45.76
N GLU A 393 -6.41 -6.24 -46.69
CA GLU A 393 -5.44 -7.29 -46.36
C GLU A 393 -4.30 -6.77 -45.47
N SER A 394 -3.83 -5.55 -45.75
CA SER A 394 -2.81 -4.86 -44.94
C SER A 394 -3.30 -4.62 -43.51
N LEU A 395 -4.54 -4.15 -43.36
CA LEU A 395 -5.16 -3.92 -42.05
C LEU A 395 -5.40 -5.23 -41.28
N ASN A 396 -5.85 -6.28 -41.96
CA ASN A 396 -5.99 -7.61 -41.36
C ASN A 396 -4.65 -8.19 -40.92
N THR A 397 -3.61 -8.02 -41.73
CA THR A 397 -2.25 -8.42 -41.36
C THR A 397 -1.78 -7.64 -40.12
N LEU A 398 -1.94 -6.32 -40.13
CA LEU A 398 -1.55 -5.45 -39.02
C LEU A 398 -2.29 -5.77 -37.71
N GLU A 399 -3.56 -6.17 -37.79
CA GLU A 399 -4.33 -6.63 -36.62
C GLU A 399 -3.63 -7.81 -35.93
N ASN A 400 -3.12 -8.78 -36.70
CA ASN A 400 -2.52 -10.02 -36.17
C ASN A 400 -1.02 -9.89 -35.84
N VAL A 401 -0.31 -8.88 -36.33
CA VAL A 401 1.10 -8.64 -36.01
C VAL A 401 1.26 -8.16 -34.56
N LEU A 402 2.29 -8.65 -33.86
CA LEU A 402 2.69 -8.17 -32.54
C LEU A 402 3.33 -6.78 -32.66
N PHE A 403 2.51 -5.75 -32.53
CA PHE A 403 2.91 -4.34 -32.54
C PHE A 403 2.26 -3.62 -31.36
N ASP A 404 2.90 -2.55 -30.87
CA ASP A 404 2.34 -1.74 -29.79
C ASP A 404 0.97 -1.17 -30.17
N ILE A 405 0.01 -1.29 -29.26
CA ILE A 405 -1.39 -0.89 -29.46
C ILE A 405 -1.47 0.62 -29.76
N ASN A 406 -0.66 1.45 -29.09
CA ASN A 406 -0.67 2.89 -29.35
C ASN A 406 -0.18 3.19 -30.76
N SER A 407 0.83 2.47 -31.24
CA SER A 407 1.38 2.61 -32.58
C SER A 407 0.37 2.17 -33.64
N LYS A 408 -0.36 1.07 -33.42
CA LYS A 408 -1.49 0.68 -34.27
C LYS A 408 -2.59 1.75 -34.32
N VAL A 409 -2.98 2.27 -33.16
CA VAL A 409 -4.00 3.33 -33.05
C VAL A 409 -3.57 4.61 -33.78
N ARG A 410 -2.27 4.98 -33.71
CA ARG A 410 -1.72 6.12 -34.46
C ARG A 410 -1.78 5.90 -35.97
N MET A 411 -1.42 4.70 -36.44
CA MET A 411 -1.54 4.37 -37.88
C MET A 411 -2.98 4.47 -38.36
N ILE A 412 -3.95 3.95 -37.59
CA ILE A 412 -5.37 4.07 -37.94
C ILE A 412 -5.83 5.52 -37.94
N ALA A 413 -5.36 6.34 -37.00
CA ALA A 413 -5.67 7.77 -36.98
C ALA A 413 -5.12 8.50 -38.22
N LEU A 414 -3.88 8.23 -38.63
CA LEU A 414 -3.28 8.77 -39.86
C LEU A 414 -4.01 8.27 -41.11
N LEU A 415 -4.31 6.99 -41.18
CA LEU A 415 -5.08 6.41 -42.27
C LEU A 415 -6.47 7.05 -42.36
N SER A 416 -7.16 7.23 -41.23
CA SER A 416 -8.48 7.88 -41.20
C SER A 416 -8.43 9.30 -41.74
N LEU A 417 -7.35 10.05 -41.48
CA LEU A 417 -7.12 11.38 -42.04
C LEU A 417 -7.01 11.35 -43.59
N ILE A 418 -6.33 10.35 -44.15
CA ILE A 418 -6.20 10.16 -45.60
C ILE A 418 -7.55 9.76 -46.20
N LEU A 419 -8.21 8.76 -45.61
CA LEU A 419 -9.49 8.22 -46.08
C LEU A 419 -10.64 9.22 -45.97
N GLN A 420 -10.57 10.19 -45.05
CA GLN A 420 -11.58 11.24 -44.86
C GLN A 420 -11.84 12.06 -46.13
N GLN A 421 -10.89 12.11 -47.07
CA GLN A 421 -11.06 12.79 -48.36
C GLN A 421 -12.06 12.08 -49.28
N ASN A 422 -12.24 10.76 -49.11
CA ASN A 422 -13.20 9.94 -49.84
C ASN A 422 -14.03 9.10 -48.87
N MET A 423 -15.05 9.73 -48.27
CA MET A 423 -15.90 9.10 -47.26
C MET A 423 -16.68 7.89 -47.78
N PHE A 424 -16.94 7.79 -49.09
CA PHE A 424 -17.56 6.60 -49.68
C PHE A 424 -16.63 5.40 -49.56
N TYR A 425 -15.36 5.57 -49.98
CA TYR A 425 -14.33 4.53 -49.84
C TYR A 425 -14.03 4.21 -48.38
N PHE A 426 -13.92 5.22 -47.51
CA PHE A 426 -13.76 4.99 -46.07
C PHE A 426 -14.90 4.13 -45.50
N THR A 427 -16.14 4.42 -45.87
CA THR A 427 -17.31 3.64 -45.40
C THR A 427 -17.21 2.18 -45.88
N LYS A 428 -16.82 1.94 -47.14
CA LYS A 428 -16.61 0.59 -47.67
C LYS A 428 -15.57 -0.19 -46.84
N VAL A 429 -14.38 0.39 -46.65
CA VAL A 429 -13.28 -0.25 -45.89
C VAL A 429 -13.69 -0.49 -44.44
N MET A 430 -14.33 0.48 -43.80
CA MET A 430 -14.79 0.35 -42.41
C MET A 430 -15.81 -0.78 -42.24
N LEU A 431 -16.82 -0.86 -43.12
CA LEU A 431 -17.83 -1.92 -43.08
C LEU A 431 -17.22 -3.31 -43.33
N GLU A 432 -16.28 -3.42 -44.26
CA GLU A 432 -15.61 -4.69 -44.56
C GLU A 432 -14.74 -5.15 -43.38
N MET A 433 -13.99 -4.24 -42.76
CA MET A 433 -13.21 -4.53 -41.54
C MET A 433 -14.10 -4.96 -40.37
N LEU A 434 -15.26 -4.33 -40.18
CA LEU A 434 -16.24 -4.76 -39.17
C LEU A 434 -16.85 -6.13 -39.48
N SER A 435 -17.16 -6.40 -40.75
CA SER A 435 -17.64 -7.69 -41.21
C SER A 435 -16.63 -8.80 -40.91
N HIS A 436 -15.35 -8.57 -41.21
CA HIS A 436 -14.26 -9.51 -40.93
C HIS A 436 -14.11 -9.76 -39.42
N LEU A 437 -14.15 -8.70 -38.61
CA LEU A 437 -14.10 -8.79 -37.14
C LEU A 437 -15.22 -9.67 -36.58
N ILE A 438 -16.45 -9.48 -37.03
CA ILE A 438 -17.62 -10.23 -36.56
C ILE A 438 -17.58 -11.68 -37.07
N THR A 439 -17.21 -11.89 -38.34
CA THR A 439 -17.24 -13.21 -38.98
C THR A 439 -16.14 -14.14 -38.45
N LYS A 440 -15.00 -13.59 -38.01
CA LYS A 440 -13.91 -14.37 -37.41
C LYS A 440 -14.25 -14.95 -36.02
N ARG A 441 -15.31 -14.46 -35.36
CA ARG A 441 -15.72 -14.92 -34.02
C ARG A 441 -16.58 -16.19 -34.13
N GLN A 442 -16.22 -17.21 -33.36
CA GLN A 442 -16.85 -18.54 -33.44
C GLN A 442 -18.20 -18.61 -32.72
N SER A 443 -18.33 -18.00 -31.53
CA SER A 443 -19.56 -18.05 -30.76
C SER A 443 -20.48 -16.84 -31.00
N ILE A 444 -21.78 -17.00 -30.73
CA ILE A 444 -22.75 -15.89 -30.78
C ILE A 444 -22.46 -14.85 -29.69
N GLU A 445 -21.96 -15.29 -28.54
CA GLU A 445 -21.62 -14.42 -27.42
C GLU A 445 -20.40 -13.55 -27.74
N ASP A 446 -19.37 -14.13 -28.37
CA ASP A 446 -18.20 -13.39 -28.84
C ASP A 446 -18.57 -12.38 -29.93
N ARG A 447 -19.48 -12.72 -30.83
CA ARG A 447 -20.00 -11.78 -31.85
C ARG A 447 -20.73 -10.59 -31.22
N ARG A 448 -21.53 -10.83 -30.17
CA ARG A 448 -22.21 -9.76 -29.42
C ARG A 448 -21.24 -8.84 -28.68
N ASN A 449 -20.11 -9.39 -28.23
CA ASN A 449 -19.09 -8.65 -27.51
C ASN A 449 -17.99 -8.07 -28.41
N ALA A 450 -17.95 -8.39 -29.71
CA ALA A 450 -16.86 -8.03 -30.63
C ALA A 450 -16.55 -6.52 -30.67
N LEU A 451 -17.58 -5.66 -30.54
CA LEU A 451 -17.43 -4.21 -30.54
C LEU A 451 -17.10 -3.62 -29.16
N ARG A 452 -17.15 -4.41 -28.08
CA ARG A 452 -16.77 -3.98 -26.72
C ARG A 452 -15.25 -4.02 -26.51
N GLU A 453 -14.55 -4.81 -27.30
CA GLU A 453 -13.10 -4.93 -27.25
C GLU A 453 -12.46 -3.72 -28.00
N VAL A 454 -12.10 -2.67 -27.25
CA VAL A 454 -11.56 -1.39 -27.78
C VAL A 454 -10.20 -1.54 -28.47
N GLY A 455 -9.58 -2.73 -28.42
CA GLY A 455 -8.26 -3.00 -28.99
C GLY A 455 -8.23 -3.22 -30.51
N HIS A 456 -9.38 -3.43 -31.15
CA HIS A 456 -9.44 -3.77 -32.57
C HIS A 456 -9.36 -2.57 -33.51
N LEU A 457 -8.64 -2.71 -34.62
CA LEU A 457 -8.47 -1.64 -35.61
C LEU A 457 -9.80 -1.27 -36.29
N ALA A 458 -10.67 -2.26 -36.52
CA ALA A 458 -12.01 -2.01 -37.07
C ALA A 458 -12.87 -1.11 -36.17
N VAL A 459 -12.80 -1.30 -34.84
CA VAL A 459 -13.51 -0.48 -33.86
C VAL A 459 -12.95 0.95 -33.83
N LYS A 460 -11.62 1.09 -33.96
CA LYS A 460 -10.98 2.41 -34.04
C LYS A 460 -11.32 3.14 -35.34
N LEU A 461 -11.33 2.45 -36.49
CA LEU A 461 -11.78 3.00 -37.79
C LEU A 461 -13.23 3.46 -37.71
N LEU A 462 -14.12 2.65 -37.12
CA LEU A 462 -15.52 3.01 -36.90
C LEU A 462 -15.64 4.29 -36.05
N SER A 463 -14.89 4.39 -34.95
CA SER A 463 -14.88 5.59 -34.10
C SER A 463 -14.43 6.84 -34.87
N ASN A 464 -13.33 6.75 -35.62
CA ASN A 464 -12.80 7.87 -36.40
C ASN A 464 -13.74 8.28 -37.55
N TRP A 465 -14.34 7.32 -38.24
CA TRP A 465 -15.36 7.54 -39.28
C TRP A 465 -16.60 8.22 -38.69
N PHE A 466 -17.10 7.69 -37.57
CA PHE A 466 -18.29 8.21 -36.92
C PHE A 466 -18.10 9.66 -36.47
N MET A 467 -16.94 9.97 -35.88
CA MET A 467 -16.63 11.33 -35.44
C MET A 467 -16.57 12.34 -36.59
N CYS A 468 -16.06 11.94 -37.76
CA CYS A 468 -16.11 12.79 -38.97
C CYS A 468 -17.55 13.15 -39.33
N LEU A 469 -18.46 12.18 -39.31
CA LEU A 469 -19.86 12.38 -39.69
C LEU A 469 -20.68 13.14 -38.65
N GLN A 470 -20.34 13.00 -37.36
CA GLN A 470 -21.07 13.66 -36.27
C GLN A 470 -20.74 15.14 -36.11
N TYR A 471 -19.69 15.67 -36.76
CA TYR A 471 -19.27 17.05 -36.57
C TYR A 471 -20.40 18.07 -36.83
N GLU A 472 -21.15 17.92 -37.92
CA GLU A 472 -22.26 18.82 -38.27
C GLU A 472 -23.37 18.80 -37.21
N TYR A 473 -23.64 17.63 -36.64
CA TYR A 473 -24.59 17.49 -35.54
C TYR A 473 -24.07 18.14 -34.25
N LEU A 474 -22.81 17.87 -33.90
CA LEU A 474 -22.17 18.38 -32.67
C LEU A 474 -21.97 19.90 -32.70
N ARG A 475 -21.62 20.48 -33.85
CA ARG A 475 -21.45 21.93 -34.01
C ARG A 475 -22.78 22.69 -34.00
N SER A 476 -23.90 22.00 -34.19
CA SER A 476 -25.21 22.64 -34.18
C SER A 476 -25.40 23.44 -32.87
N VAL A 477 -26.00 24.63 -32.96
CA VAL A 477 -26.14 25.55 -31.81
C VAL A 477 -26.83 24.87 -30.63
N LYS A 478 -27.80 23.98 -30.91
CA LYS A 478 -28.54 23.23 -29.89
C LYS A 478 -27.63 22.28 -29.11
N VAL A 479 -26.81 21.48 -29.81
CA VAL A 479 -25.98 20.45 -29.18
C VAL A 479 -24.75 21.06 -28.53
N SER A 480 -24.00 21.88 -29.28
CA SER A 480 -22.83 22.60 -28.77
C SER A 480 -23.19 23.50 -27.58
N GLY A 481 -24.34 24.19 -27.64
CA GLY A 481 -24.84 25.01 -26.54
C GLY A 481 -25.15 24.21 -25.29
N ALA A 482 -25.81 23.07 -25.41
CA ALA A 482 -26.09 22.20 -24.27
C ALA A 482 -24.81 21.67 -23.61
N PHE A 483 -23.84 21.21 -24.39
CA PHE A 483 -22.54 20.77 -23.86
C PHE A 483 -21.76 21.92 -23.21
N TYR A 484 -21.75 23.09 -23.83
CA TYR A 484 -21.07 24.26 -23.28
C TYR A 484 -21.71 24.72 -21.97
N GLN A 485 -23.03 24.77 -21.91
CA GLN A 485 -23.77 25.10 -20.69
C GLN A 485 -23.51 24.10 -19.58
N LEU A 486 -23.47 22.80 -19.89
CA LEU A 486 -23.12 21.77 -18.91
C LEU A 486 -21.70 21.96 -18.38
N TYR A 487 -20.72 22.15 -19.27
CA TYR A 487 -19.33 22.41 -18.89
C TYR A 487 -19.22 23.64 -17.98
N ARG A 488 -19.89 24.74 -18.33
CA ARG A 488 -19.88 25.98 -17.53
C ARG A 488 -20.60 25.82 -16.19
N ALA A 489 -21.71 25.09 -16.15
CA ALA A 489 -22.41 24.79 -14.91
C ALA A 489 -21.55 23.94 -13.97
N MET A 490 -20.84 22.93 -14.49
CA MET A 490 -19.89 22.12 -13.72
C MET A 490 -18.71 22.96 -13.22
N GLN A 491 -18.13 23.80 -14.08
CA GLN A 491 -17.02 24.67 -13.69
C GLN A 491 -17.44 25.66 -12.59
N GLU A 492 -18.62 26.26 -12.70
CA GLU A 492 -19.17 27.16 -11.68
C GLU A 492 -19.45 26.42 -10.37
N PHE A 493 -20.02 25.22 -10.45
CA PHE A 493 -20.27 24.37 -9.27
C PHE A 493 -18.98 24.02 -8.53
N ILE A 494 -17.92 23.68 -9.26
CA ILE A 494 -16.59 23.41 -8.69
C ILE A 494 -16.02 24.68 -8.04
N ASN A 495 -16.12 25.84 -8.71
CA ASN A 495 -15.56 27.11 -8.24
C ASN A 495 -16.22 27.66 -6.96
N GLN A 496 -17.44 27.21 -6.64
CA GLN A 496 -18.13 27.56 -5.40
C GLN A 496 -17.52 26.86 -4.17
N GLY A 497 -16.78 25.78 -4.38
CA GLY A 497 -16.13 25.00 -3.34
C GLY A 497 -14.63 25.27 -3.28
N GLN A 498 -14.02 24.84 -2.20
CA GLN A 498 -12.57 24.89 -2.01
C GLN A 498 -11.87 23.98 -3.01
N GLN A 499 -10.73 24.42 -3.54
CA GLN A 499 -9.91 23.61 -4.42
C GLN A 499 -8.45 23.67 -3.97
N ASP A 500 -7.87 22.50 -3.75
CA ASP A 500 -6.44 22.37 -3.52
C ASP A 500 -5.68 22.56 -4.84
N ALA A 501 -4.87 23.63 -4.91
CA ALA A 501 -4.09 23.97 -6.09
C ALA A 501 -3.00 22.93 -6.42
N VAL A 502 -2.55 22.12 -5.44
CA VAL A 502 -1.48 21.13 -5.63
C VAL A 502 -2.06 19.79 -6.07
N THR A 503 -3.04 19.25 -5.32
CA THR A 503 -3.61 17.94 -5.64
C THR A 503 -4.74 17.98 -6.66
N GLY A 504 -5.31 19.17 -6.92
CA GLY A 504 -6.46 19.35 -7.81
C GLY A 504 -7.80 18.93 -7.20
N LYS A 505 -7.82 18.41 -5.96
CA LYS A 505 -9.03 17.96 -5.28
C LYS A 505 -9.93 19.12 -4.87
N THR A 506 -11.24 18.92 -4.97
CA THR A 506 -12.23 19.98 -4.74
C THR A 506 -13.25 19.57 -3.70
N ALA A 507 -13.79 20.53 -2.96
CA ALA A 507 -14.88 20.28 -2.01
C ALA A 507 -16.17 19.85 -2.73
N TYR A 508 -16.39 20.38 -3.94
CA TYR A 508 -17.50 20.03 -4.80
C TYR A 508 -17.00 19.32 -6.05
N PHE A 509 -17.35 18.05 -6.17
CA PHE A 509 -17.09 17.22 -7.34
C PHE A 509 -18.14 16.11 -7.44
N LEU A 510 -18.30 15.53 -8.64
CA LEU A 510 -19.27 14.45 -8.88
C LEU A 510 -18.74 13.07 -8.50
N ASP A 511 -17.42 12.92 -8.46
CA ASP A 511 -16.71 11.67 -8.18
C ASP A 511 -15.94 11.74 -6.85
N ASP A 512 -16.01 10.66 -6.06
CA ASP A 512 -15.44 10.60 -4.70
C ASP A 512 -13.90 10.64 -4.68
N SER A 513 -13.23 10.18 -5.74
CA SER A 513 -11.77 10.14 -5.77
C SER A 513 -11.13 11.53 -5.80
N ASN A 514 -11.84 12.49 -6.39
CA ASN A 514 -11.43 13.89 -6.54
C ASN A 514 -11.98 14.81 -5.45
N LEU A 515 -12.76 14.28 -4.49
CA LEU A 515 -13.24 15.06 -3.36
C LEU A 515 -12.12 15.39 -2.37
N LEU A 516 -12.15 16.62 -1.88
CA LEU A 516 -11.29 17.08 -0.79
C LEU A 516 -11.79 16.50 0.54
N LYS A 517 -11.08 15.48 1.05
CA LYS A 517 -11.46 14.74 2.27
C LYS A 517 -10.84 15.32 3.55
N ILE A 518 -10.20 16.49 3.46
CA ILE A 518 -9.49 17.11 4.58
C ILE A 518 -10.42 18.13 5.24
N ALA A 519 -10.61 18.00 6.56
CA ALA A 519 -11.26 19.03 7.36
C ALA A 519 -10.29 20.22 7.52
N LEU A 520 -10.61 21.36 6.90
CA LEU A 520 -9.79 22.56 7.05
C LEU A 520 -10.05 23.23 8.41
N PRO A 521 -9.01 23.81 9.06
CA PRO A 521 -9.13 24.37 10.41
C PRO A 521 -10.06 25.58 10.53
N ARG A 522 -10.38 26.24 9.41
CA ARG A 522 -11.28 27.39 9.36
C ARG A 522 -12.33 27.20 8.27
N PRO A 523 -13.60 27.53 8.55
CA PRO A 523 -14.63 27.57 7.52
C PRO A 523 -14.26 28.63 6.49
N ASP A 524 -14.41 28.31 5.21
CA ASP A 524 -14.11 29.26 4.15
C ASP A 524 -15.07 30.45 4.18
N GLN A 525 -14.52 31.64 4.01
CA GLN A 525 -15.32 32.84 3.87
C GLN A 525 -15.47 33.23 2.40
N LYS A 526 -16.72 33.49 1.98
CA LYS A 526 -17.00 34.12 0.69
C LYS A 526 -16.63 35.60 0.76
N LEU A 527 -15.61 36.00 0.02
CA LEU A 527 -15.14 37.37 -0.12
C LEU A 527 -15.82 38.03 -1.31
N ARG A 528 -16.50 39.16 -1.09
CA ARG A 528 -16.97 40.01 -2.19
C ARG A 528 -15.88 41.01 -2.55
N VAL A 529 -15.34 40.86 -3.75
CA VAL A 529 -14.20 41.65 -4.24
C VAL A 529 -14.68 42.56 -5.38
N LEU A 530 -14.24 43.82 -5.33
CA LEU A 530 -14.42 44.79 -6.40
C LEU A 530 -13.13 44.84 -7.21
N VAL A 531 -13.17 44.35 -8.44
CA VAL A 531 -12.01 44.32 -9.33
C VAL A 531 -12.09 45.50 -10.29
N ARG A 532 -11.10 46.39 -10.23
CA ARG A 532 -10.95 47.49 -11.20
C ARG A 532 -9.95 47.10 -12.26
N LEU A 533 -10.38 47.09 -13.52
CA LEU A 533 -9.50 46.82 -14.65
C LEU A 533 -8.70 48.08 -14.97
N GLN A 534 -7.37 47.99 -14.86
CA GLN A 534 -6.43 49.05 -15.23
C GLN A 534 -5.73 48.66 -16.52
N ASP A 535 -6.45 48.64 -17.64
CA ASP A 535 -5.78 48.45 -18.92
C ASP A 535 -6.52 49.11 -20.07
N TRP A 536 -5.78 49.84 -20.89
CA TRP A 536 -6.29 50.55 -22.07
C TRP A 536 -6.41 49.64 -23.30
N GLU A 537 -5.74 48.47 -23.30
CA GLU A 537 -5.93 47.45 -24.36
C GLU A 537 -7.30 46.76 -24.27
N LEU A 538 -7.89 46.65 -23.07
CA LEU A 538 -9.22 46.09 -22.86
C LEU A 538 -10.33 46.99 -23.45
N GLU A 539 -10.13 48.31 -23.39
CA GLU A 539 -10.99 49.29 -24.04
C GLU A 539 -10.92 49.16 -25.58
N ARG A 540 -9.74 48.85 -26.12
CA ARG A 540 -9.52 48.64 -27.57
C ARG A 540 -10.10 47.32 -28.09
N ILE A 541 -9.99 46.23 -27.33
CA ILE A 541 -10.43 44.89 -27.76
C ILE A 541 -11.96 44.71 -27.63
N PHE A 542 -12.57 45.31 -26.60
CA PHE A 542 -13.98 45.07 -26.29
C PHE A 542 -14.88 46.30 -26.45
N GLY A 543 -14.33 47.49 -26.73
CA GLY A 543 -15.11 48.73 -26.79
C GLY A 543 -15.77 49.11 -25.46
N ILE A 544 -15.28 48.55 -24.36
CA ILE A 544 -15.80 48.76 -23.01
C ILE A 544 -15.01 49.93 -22.41
N GLY A 545 -15.67 51.09 -22.28
CA GLY A 545 -15.04 52.34 -21.83
C GLY A 545 -14.31 52.23 -20.48
N ALA A 546 -13.30 53.08 -20.31
CA ALA A 546 -12.42 53.16 -19.15
C ALA A 546 -13.15 53.02 -17.80
N ALA A 547 -12.67 52.07 -16.98
CA ALA A 547 -13.04 51.80 -15.59
C ALA A 547 -14.40 51.11 -15.33
N GLN A 548 -14.64 49.92 -15.89
CA GLN A 548 -15.60 48.99 -15.28
C GLN A 548 -15.00 48.36 -14.02
N THR A 549 -15.75 48.48 -12.92
CA THR A 549 -15.53 47.72 -11.69
C THR A 549 -16.40 46.47 -11.70
N LEU A 550 -15.80 45.29 -11.58
CA LEU A 550 -16.50 44.01 -11.52
C LEU A 550 -16.65 43.57 -10.08
N THR A 551 -17.88 43.28 -9.66
CA THR A 551 -18.13 42.68 -8.35
C THR A 551 -18.20 41.18 -8.50
N MET A 552 -17.38 40.46 -7.74
CA MET A 552 -17.37 39.00 -7.77
C MET A 552 -17.19 38.38 -6.39
N THR A 553 -17.52 37.09 -6.30
CA THR A 553 -17.32 36.33 -5.06
C THR A 553 -16.12 35.40 -5.22
N LEU A 554 -15.13 35.56 -4.36
CA LEU A 554 -13.98 34.66 -4.23
C LEU A 554 -14.06 33.91 -2.90
N LEU A 555 -13.26 32.87 -2.75
CA LEU A 555 -13.08 32.18 -1.48
C LEU A 555 -11.82 32.68 -0.78
N SER A 556 -11.85 32.78 0.54
CA SER A 556 -10.68 33.16 1.33
C SER A 556 -9.53 32.16 1.23
N SER A 557 -9.83 30.92 0.85
CA SER A 557 -8.85 29.86 0.59
C SER A 557 -8.30 29.85 -0.84
N ASP A 558 -8.83 30.67 -1.76
CA ASP A 558 -8.35 30.71 -3.13
C ASP A 558 -6.91 31.22 -3.18
N THR A 559 -6.04 30.50 -3.91
CA THR A 559 -4.71 31.01 -4.24
C THR A 559 -4.80 32.22 -5.17
N VAL A 560 -3.74 33.02 -5.24
CA VAL A 560 -3.66 34.17 -6.17
C VAL A 560 -3.92 33.73 -7.62
N SER A 561 -3.40 32.57 -8.03
CA SER A 561 -3.62 32.03 -9.38
C SER A 561 -5.08 31.62 -9.62
N GLN A 562 -5.73 30.98 -8.64
CA GLN A 562 -7.15 30.63 -8.72
C GLN A 562 -8.03 31.89 -8.74
N ALA A 563 -7.71 32.90 -7.95
CA ALA A 563 -8.39 34.19 -7.97
C ALA A 563 -8.30 34.84 -9.35
N LYS A 564 -7.10 34.90 -9.95
CA LYS A 564 -6.89 35.38 -11.33
C LYS A 564 -7.73 34.59 -12.34
N GLN A 565 -7.76 33.26 -12.24
CA GLN A 565 -8.57 32.41 -13.12
C GLN A 565 -10.06 32.72 -13.01
N LYS A 566 -10.60 32.86 -11.80
CA LYS A 566 -12.01 33.19 -11.58
C LYS A 566 -12.34 34.58 -12.13
N ILE A 567 -11.47 35.57 -11.91
CA ILE A 567 -11.62 36.93 -12.46
C ILE A 567 -11.66 36.90 -14.00
N LEU A 568 -10.66 36.25 -14.61
CA LEU A 568 -10.57 36.13 -16.07
C LEU A 568 -11.74 35.35 -16.66
N ALA A 569 -12.25 34.32 -15.97
CA ALA A 569 -13.40 33.54 -16.42
C ALA A 569 -14.71 34.36 -16.44
N GLN A 570 -14.84 35.37 -15.57
CA GLN A 570 -15.97 36.31 -15.59
C GLN A 570 -15.81 37.38 -16.69
N ILE A 571 -14.59 37.83 -16.96
CA ILE A 571 -14.29 38.82 -18.02
C ILE A 571 -14.42 38.19 -19.41
N TYR A 572 -13.72 37.08 -19.64
CA TYR A 572 -13.57 36.44 -20.95
C TYR A 572 -14.42 35.18 -21.13
N GLY A 573 -15.35 34.91 -20.20
CA GLY A 573 -16.13 33.68 -20.21
C GLY A 573 -16.92 33.42 -21.50
N ALA A 574 -17.23 34.45 -22.28
CA ALA A 574 -17.91 34.30 -23.56
C ALA A 574 -16.94 34.09 -24.76
N GLU A 575 -15.65 34.39 -24.58
CA GLU A 575 -14.65 34.33 -25.65
C GLU A 575 -13.99 32.95 -25.74
N PRO A 576 -13.55 32.51 -26.94
CA PRO A 576 -12.78 31.28 -27.09
C PRO A 576 -11.48 31.31 -26.27
N TYR A 577 -11.14 30.19 -25.63
CA TYR A 577 -9.95 30.06 -24.77
C TYR A 577 -8.64 30.53 -25.43
N SER A 578 -8.50 30.39 -26.75
CA SER A 578 -7.31 30.84 -27.51
C SER A 578 -7.14 32.36 -27.54
N LYS A 579 -8.21 33.13 -27.34
CA LYS A 579 -8.20 34.60 -27.29
C LYS A 579 -8.18 35.16 -25.87
N GLN A 580 -8.27 34.29 -24.85
CA GLN A 580 -8.28 34.72 -23.46
C GLN A 580 -6.86 34.93 -22.95
N ILE A 581 -6.66 36.04 -22.24
CA ILE A 581 -5.45 36.31 -21.48
C ILE A 581 -5.30 35.23 -20.40
N LYS A 582 -4.07 34.76 -20.18
CA LYS A 582 -3.77 33.72 -19.20
C LYS A 582 -3.51 34.30 -17.81
N PRO A 583 -3.78 33.53 -16.72
CA PRO A 583 -3.52 33.98 -15.36
C PRO A 583 -2.09 34.46 -15.12
N ASP A 584 -1.11 33.87 -15.80
CA ASP A 584 0.31 34.22 -15.63
C ASP A 584 0.67 35.55 -16.31
N GLN A 585 -0.19 36.08 -17.17
CA GLN A 585 0.01 37.33 -17.90
C GLN A 585 -0.57 38.54 -17.18
N VAL A 586 -1.29 38.34 -16.07
CA VAL A 586 -1.93 39.42 -15.30
C VAL A 586 -1.44 39.45 -13.87
N TYR A 587 -1.43 40.64 -13.28
CA TYR A 587 -1.10 40.85 -11.88
C TYR A 587 -2.33 41.33 -11.11
N LEU A 588 -2.47 40.89 -9.87
CA LEU A 588 -3.45 41.43 -8.93
C LEU A 588 -2.71 42.38 -8.00
N CYS A 589 -3.13 43.64 -7.99
CA CYS A 589 -2.65 44.66 -7.08
C CYS A 589 -3.76 45.02 -6.10
N GLU A 590 -3.40 45.28 -4.84
CA GLU A 590 -4.32 45.71 -3.79
C GLU A 590 -4.62 47.21 -3.86
#